data_AF-A0A1F7J0N8-F1
#
_entry.id   AF-A0A1F7J0N8-F1
#
_cell.length_a   1.000
_cell.length_b   1.000
_cell.length_c   1.000
_cell.angle_alpha   90.00
_cell.angle_beta   90.00
_cell.angle_gamma   90.00
#
_symmetry.space_group_name_H-M   'P 1'
#
loop_
_entity.id
_entity.type
_entity.pdbx_description
1 polymer ?
#
loop_
_entity_poly.entity_id
_entity_poly.type
_entity_poly.pdbx_seq_one_letter_code
_entity_poly.pdbx_strand_id
1 'polypeptide(L)'
;MSQAINTNREEWLKVLGKGMVTLPKRWRDEMGIGSGDMVRAKKEGNKVVIEATKSQKVPYRVYTAREINEFLKDDELPKVFAQKVRQHLSLIPQK
;
A
#
# COMPACT_ATOMS: atom_id res chain seq x y z
N MET A 1 23.67 -33.99 -0.45
CA MET A 1 22.31 -33.43 -0.46
C MET A 1 22.43 -31.92 -0.62
N SER A 2 22.31 -31.42 -1.86
CA SER A 2 22.39 -30.00 -2.18
C SER A 2 21.06 -29.34 -1.84
N GLN A 3 21.04 -28.49 -0.82
CA GLN A 3 19.89 -27.64 -0.50
C GLN A 3 19.73 -26.60 -1.61
N ALA A 4 18.60 -26.64 -2.32
CA ALA A 4 18.24 -25.61 -3.27
C ALA A 4 17.97 -24.31 -2.51
N ILE A 5 18.78 -23.28 -2.79
CA ILE A 5 18.54 -21.93 -2.31
C ILE A 5 17.26 -21.44 -2.99
N ASN A 6 16.13 -21.58 -2.29
CA ASN A 6 14.83 -21.11 -2.76
C ASN A 6 14.82 -19.59 -2.69
N THR A 7 15.46 -18.95 -3.66
CA THR A 7 15.49 -17.50 -3.83
C THR A 7 14.18 -17.12 -4.50
N ASN A 8 13.09 -17.28 -3.76
CA ASN A 8 11.77 -16.85 -4.20
C ASN A 8 11.74 -15.30 -4.17
N ARG A 9 12.31 -14.66 -5.19
CA ARG A 9 12.34 -13.21 -5.34
C ARG A 9 11.00 -12.76 -5.94
N GLU A 10 10.13 -12.31 -5.07
CA GLU A 10 8.88 -11.63 -5.41
C GLU A 10 9.13 -10.12 -5.43
N GLU A 11 8.67 -9.45 -6.48
CA GLU A 11 8.79 -8.01 -6.66
C GLU A 11 7.45 -7.42 -7.11
N TRP A 12 7.13 -6.23 -6.59
CA TRP A 12 5.96 -5.46 -7.02
C TRP A 12 6.39 -4.52 -8.16
N LEU A 13 5.81 -4.71 -9.34
CA LEU A 13 6.16 -3.96 -10.54
C LEU A 13 5.03 -3.03 -10.94
N LYS A 14 5.39 -1.80 -11.30
CA LYS A 14 4.45 -0.84 -11.90
C LYS A 14 4.37 -1.05 -13.41
N VAL A 15 3.16 -1.13 -13.94
CA VAL A 15 2.91 -1.29 -15.37
C VAL A 15 3.09 0.05 -16.09
N LEU A 16 4.10 0.14 -16.95
CA LEU A 16 4.40 1.33 -17.73
C LEU A 16 3.83 1.23 -19.15
N GLY A 17 3.49 2.38 -19.76
CA GLY A 17 2.97 2.42 -21.14
C GLY A 17 4.00 2.00 -22.20
N LYS A 18 5.30 2.14 -21.90
CA LYS A 18 6.44 1.63 -22.69
C LYS A 18 7.38 0.89 -21.73
N GLY A 19 7.38 -0.44 -21.80
CA GLY A 19 8.23 -1.29 -20.96
C GLY A 19 9.27 -2.06 -21.80
N MET A 20 10.27 -2.63 -21.13
CA MET A 20 11.29 -3.49 -21.77
C MET A 20 10.69 -4.79 -22.32
N VAL A 21 9.61 -5.29 -21.70
CA VAL A 21 8.82 -6.44 -22.15
C VAL A 21 7.38 -5.98 -22.27
N THR A 22 6.76 -6.20 -23.43
CA THR A 22 5.37 -5.79 -23.69
C THR A 22 4.47 -7.01 -23.73
N LEU A 23 3.34 -6.94 -23.02
CA LEU A 23 2.29 -7.96 -23.08
C LEU A 23 1.31 -7.65 -24.24
N PRO A 24 0.83 -8.67 -24.98
CA PRO A 24 -0.22 -8.50 -25.97
C PRO A 24 -1.44 -7.79 -25.37
N LYS A 25 -2.07 -6.89 -26.13
CA LYS A 25 -3.23 -6.11 -25.66
C LYS A 25 -4.34 -7.00 -25.11
N ARG A 26 -4.69 -8.07 -25.84
CA ARG A 26 -5.75 -9.00 -25.46
C ARG A 26 -5.52 -9.63 -24.08
N TRP A 27 -4.29 -10.03 -23.75
CA TRP A 27 -3.96 -10.61 -22.44
C TRP A 27 -4.08 -9.58 -21.32
N ARG A 28 -3.67 -8.33 -21.58
CA ARG A 28 -3.84 -7.24 -20.62
C ARG A 28 -5.31 -6.99 -20.32
N ASP A 29 -6.14 -6.94 -21.36
CA ASP A 29 -7.58 -6.70 -21.22
C ASP A 29 -8.26 -7.86 -20.46
N GLU A 30 -7.93 -9.11 -20.80
CA GLU A 30 -8.47 -10.32 -20.14
C GLU A 30 -8.05 -10.42 -18.66
N MET A 31 -6.82 -10.01 -18.34
CA MET A 31 -6.27 -10.01 -16.98
C MET A 31 -6.60 -8.72 -16.19
N GLY A 32 -7.23 -7.73 -16.83
CA GLY A 32 -7.53 -6.43 -16.22
C GLY A 32 -6.30 -5.60 -15.85
N ILE A 33 -5.19 -5.74 -16.59
CA ILE A 33 -3.92 -5.03 -16.35
C ILE A 33 -3.87 -3.74 -17.19
N GLY A 34 -4.03 -2.59 -16.54
CA GLY A 34 -3.89 -1.25 -17.11
C GLY A 34 -2.52 -0.62 -16.91
N SER A 35 -2.28 0.51 -17.57
CA SER A 35 -1.09 1.32 -17.30
C SER A 35 -1.24 2.05 -15.96
N GLY A 36 -0.19 2.02 -15.15
CA GLY A 36 -0.18 2.57 -13.79
C GLY A 36 -0.51 1.54 -12.72
N ASP A 37 -1.06 0.39 -13.09
CA ASP A 37 -1.37 -0.69 -12.16
C ASP A 37 -0.10 -1.31 -11.57
N MET A 38 -0.26 -1.92 -10.40
CA MET A 38 0.75 -2.75 -9.77
C MET A 38 0.47 -4.21 -10.10
N VAL A 39 1.51 -4.99 -10.36
CA VAL A 39 1.45 -6.44 -10.54
C VAL A 39 2.50 -7.11 -9.68
N ARG A 40 2.24 -8.33 -9.23
CA ARG A 40 3.23 -9.14 -8.53
C ARG A 40 3.99 -9.97 -9.55
N ALA A 41 5.32 -9.86 -9.55
CA ALA A 41 6.18 -10.67 -10.40
C ALA A 41 7.06 -11.57 -9.54
N LYS A 42 7.20 -12.82 -9.96
CA LYS A 42 8.04 -13.80 -9.30
C LYS A 42 8.91 -14.52 -10.31
N LYS A 43 10.20 -14.67 -9.99
CA LYS A 43 11.13 -15.49 -10.80
C LYS A 43 11.15 -16.92 -10.29
N GLU A 44 10.80 -17.86 -11.15
CA GLU A 44 10.83 -19.30 -10.89
C GLU A 44 11.77 -19.99 -11.88
N GLY A 45 13.04 -20.11 -11.51
CA GLY A 45 14.07 -20.65 -12.41
C GLY A 45 14.24 -19.78 -13.67
N ASN A 46 13.80 -20.30 -14.82
CA ASN A 46 13.81 -19.60 -16.11
C ASN A 46 12.42 -19.04 -16.50
N LYS A 47 11.48 -18.97 -15.55
CA LYS A 47 10.14 -18.42 -15.77
C LYS A 47 9.96 -17.15 -14.98
N VAL A 48 9.18 -16.23 -15.53
CA VAL A 48 8.64 -15.07 -14.80
C VAL A 48 7.14 -15.26 -14.75
N VAL A 49 6.59 -15.35 -13.53
CA VAL A 49 5.16 -15.40 -13.29
C VAL A 49 4.70 -13.99 -12.95
N ILE A 50 3.77 -13.45 -13.73
CA ILE A 50 3.16 -12.14 -13.49
C ILE A 50 1.71 -12.38 -13.09
N GLU A 51 1.37 -11.95 -11.88
CA GLU A 51 0.02 -12.05 -11.34
C GLU A 51 -0.60 -10.66 -11.31
N ALA A 52 -1.73 -10.52 -12.02
CA ALA A 52 -2.57 -9.34 -11.91
C ALA A 52 -3.15 -9.30 -10.50
N THR A 53 -2.82 -8.27 -9.74
CA THR A 53 -3.62 -7.96 -8.56
C THR A 53 -4.90 -7.33 -9.04
N LYS A 54 -6.03 -7.99 -8.77
CA LYS A 54 -7.31 -7.28 -8.76
C LYS A 54 -7.14 -6.15 -7.76
N SER A 55 -6.99 -4.93 -8.25
CA SER A 55 -7.33 -3.77 -7.45
C SER A 55 -8.81 -3.94 -7.17
N GLN A 56 -9.15 -4.68 -6.11
CA GLN A 56 -10.41 -4.43 -5.43
C GLN A 56 -10.32 -2.94 -5.18
N LYS A 57 -11.13 -2.16 -5.91
CA LYS A 57 -11.38 -0.78 -5.58
C LYS A 57 -11.96 -0.84 -4.18
N VAL A 58 -11.08 -0.83 -3.19
CA VAL A 58 -11.47 -0.77 -1.80
C VAL A 58 -12.26 0.53 -1.75
N PRO A 59 -13.52 0.52 -1.31
CA PRO A 59 -14.33 1.72 -1.26
C PRO A 59 -13.72 2.63 -0.20
N TYR A 60 -12.72 3.43 -0.59
CA TYR A 60 -12.16 4.45 0.26
C TYR A 60 -13.24 5.50 0.45
N ARG A 61 -13.59 5.74 1.71
CA ARG A 61 -14.46 6.85 2.05
C ARG A 61 -13.69 8.15 1.82
N VAL A 62 -14.27 9.04 1.03
CA VAL A 62 -13.77 10.41 0.86
C VAL A 62 -14.48 11.29 1.88
N TYR A 63 -13.70 11.96 2.74
CA TYR A 63 -14.23 12.90 3.73
C TYR A 63 -14.19 14.33 3.20
N THR A 64 -15.24 15.08 3.47
CA THR A 64 -15.30 16.52 3.22
C THR A 64 -14.48 17.30 4.24
N ALA A 65 -14.10 18.53 3.91
CA ALA A 65 -13.41 19.42 4.85
C ALA A 65 -14.23 19.66 6.13
N ARG A 66 -15.58 19.64 6.02
CA ARG A 66 -16.48 19.75 7.16
C ARG A 66 -16.36 18.54 8.08
N GLU A 67 -16.43 17.31 7.55
CA GLU A 67 -16.27 16.09 8.35
C GLU A 67 -14.91 16.06 9.05
N ILE A 68 -13.84 16.48 8.37
CA ILE A 68 -12.50 16.57 8.97
C ILE A 68 -12.51 17.54 10.16
N ASN A 69 -13.13 18.71 10.02
CA ASN A 69 -13.23 19.68 11.12
C ASN A 69 -14.06 19.16 12.31
N GLU A 70 -15.12 18.40 12.04
CA GLU A 70 -15.92 17.75 13.09
C GLU A 70 -15.07 16.72 13.85
N PHE A 71 -14.30 15.88 13.14
CA PHE A 71 -13.40 14.92 13.79
C PHE A 71 -12.32 15.60 14.64
N LEU A 72 -11.71 16.67 14.14
CA LEU A 72 -10.69 17.41 14.90
C LEU A 72 -11.26 18.04 16.18
N LYS A 73 -12.52 18.48 16.13
CA LYS A 73 -13.20 19.03 17.30
C LYS A 73 -13.53 17.94 18.32
N ASP A 74 -14.00 16.79 17.85
CA ASP A 74 -14.36 15.66 18.71
C ASP A 74 -13.12 14.99 19.35
N ASP A 75 -11.98 15.03 18.66
CA ASP A 75 -10.68 14.51 19.15
C ASP A 75 -9.99 15.47 20.15
N GLU A 76 -10.49 16.71 20.31
CA GLU A 76 -9.91 17.68 21.23
C GLU A 76 -10.13 17.25 22.68
N LEU A 77 -9.03 17.06 23.41
CA LEU A 77 -9.09 16.70 24.83
C LEU A 77 -9.68 17.86 25.66
N PRO A 78 -10.62 17.58 26.59
CA PRO A 78 -11.09 18.59 27.52
C PRO A 78 -9.92 19.17 28.32
N LYS A 79 -9.96 20.48 28.58
CA LYS A 79 -8.84 21.24 29.18
C LYS A 79 -8.25 20.60 30.44
N VAL A 80 -9.09 20.04 31.29
CA VAL A 80 -8.69 19.36 32.54
C VAL A 80 -7.85 18.11 32.24
N PHE A 81 -8.24 17.32 31.25
CA PHE A 81 -7.49 16.14 30.81
C PHE A 81 -6.20 16.53 30.07
N ALA A 82 -6.28 17.54 29.20
CA ALA A 82 -5.10 18.07 28.52
C ALA A 82 -4.02 18.56 29.51
N GLN A 83 -4.43 19.21 30.61
CA GLN A 83 -3.50 19.65 31.65
C GLN A 83 -2.85 18.47 32.39
N LYS A 84 -3.63 17.44 32.75
CA LYS A 84 -3.10 16.21 33.36
C LYS A 84 -2.09 15.51 32.44
N VAL A 85 -2.41 15.38 31.16
CA VAL A 85 -1.51 14.76 30.16
C VAL A 85 -0.21 15.55 30.05
N ARG A 86 -0.26 16.90 29.97
CA ARG A 86 0.94 17.75 29.94
C ARG A 86 1.81 17.57 31.19
N GLN A 87 1.20 17.49 32.37
CA GLN A 87 1.92 17.23 33.62
C GLN A 87 2.64 15.87 33.55
N HIS A 88 1.95 14.80 33.16
CA HIS A 88 2.56 13.48 33.04
C HIS A 88 3.64 13.40 31.96
N LEU A 89 3.47 14.05 30.81
CA LEU A 89 4.49 14.09 29.75
C LEU A 89 5.75 14.86 30.17
N SER A 90 5.59 15.94 30.94
CA SER A 90 6.74 16.71 31.46
C SER A 90 7.58 15.95 32.50
N LEU A 91 6.98 14.92 33.12
CA LEU A 91 7.63 14.07 34.12
C LEU A 91 8.36 12.86 33.50
N ILE A 92 8.19 12.61 32.20
CA ILE A 92 8.87 11.54 31.48
C ILE A 92 10.20 12.11 30.94
N PRO A 93 11.37 11.58 31.35
CA PRO A 93 12.64 12.01 30.78
C PRO A 93 12.67 11.73 29.28
N GLN A 94 12.95 12.74 28.47
CA GLN A 94 13.20 12.54 27.05
C GLN A 94 14.54 11.80 26.92
N LYS A 95 14.50 10.62 26.31
CA LYS A 95 15.69 9.80 26.04
C LYS A 95 16.52 10.37 24.90
#